data_AF-A0A7S2YNA7-F1
#
_entry.id   AF-A0A7S2YNA7-F1
#
_cell.length_a   1.000
_cell.length_b   1.000
_cell.length_c   1.000
_cell.angle_alpha   90.00
_cell.angle_beta   90.00
_cell.angle_gamma   90.00
#
_symmetry.space_group_name_H-M   'P 1'
#
loop_
_entity.id
_entity.type
_entity.pdbx_description
1 polymer ?
#
loop_
_entity_poly.entity_id
_entity_poly.type
_entity_poly.pdbx_seq_one_letter_code
_entity_poly.pdbx_strand_id
1 'polypeptide(L)'
;AGRFDREIQMGVPDEEAREKILRAMTASMRLSGDFDFKLLAKKTPGFVGADVRSLSREAAVLAINRIFRDVLVEQGESKENDDGPTKVESGEINSSSVTPLTPDQLEPLFVTMDDFLRAIPAVQP
;
A
#
# COMPACT_ATOMS: atom_id res chain seq x y z
N ALA A 1 24.50 -32.15 -25.53
CA ALA A 1 24.91 -30.77 -25.86
C ALA A 1 23.65 -29.96 -26.18
N GLY A 2 23.50 -28.77 -25.58
CA GLY A 2 22.25 -28.02 -25.52
C GLY A 2 21.80 -27.40 -26.86
N ARG A 3 20.48 -27.22 -27.01
CA ARG A 3 19.77 -26.57 -28.15
C ARG A 3 19.31 -25.15 -27.81
N PHE A 4 19.93 -24.49 -26.83
CA PHE A 4 19.62 -23.10 -26.53
C PHE A 4 20.46 -22.21 -27.44
N ASP A 5 19.86 -21.80 -28.55
CA ASP A 5 20.55 -21.04 -29.61
C ASP A 5 20.72 -19.55 -29.23
N ARG A 6 19.92 -19.04 -28.28
CA ARG A 6 19.97 -17.65 -27.79
C ARG A 6 19.54 -17.55 -26.33
N GLU A 7 20.29 -16.76 -25.56
CA GLU A 7 19.95 -16.35 -24.20
C GLU A 7 19.82 -14.83 -24.16
N ILE A 8 18.82 -14.33 -23.43
CA ILE A 8 18.64 -12.88 -23.18
C ILE A 8 18.66 -12.68 -21.68
N GLN A 9 19.66 -11.96 -21.20
CA GLN A 9 19.76 -11.60 -19.80
C GLN A 9 18.88 -10.37 -19.52
N MET A 10 18.01 -10.49 -18.52
CA MET A 10 17.24 -9.37 -17.98
C MET A 10 17.89 -8.94 -16.66
N GLY A 11 18.34 -7.69 -16.59
CA GLY A 11 18.89 -7.09 -15.37
C GLY A 11 17.79 -6.56 -14.43
N VAL A 12 18.22 -6.08 -13.26
CA VAL A 12 17.36 -5.31 -12.36
C VAL A 12 16.92 -4.03 -13.09
N PRO A 13 15.63 -3.66 -13.02
CA PRO A 13 15.14 -2.46 -13.70
C PRO A 13 15.82 -1.19 -13.17
N ASP A 14 16.09 -0.25 -14.07
CA ASP A 14 16.52 1.10 -13.71
C ASP A 14 15.35 1.92 -13.09
N GLU A 15 15.63 3.17 -12.71
CA GLU A 15 14.63 4.04 -12.08
C GLU A 15 13.41 4.28 -12.97
N GLU A 16 13.61 4.53 -14.27
CA GLU A 16 12.52 4.80 -15.21
C GLU A 16 11.67 3.53 -15.45
N ALA A 17 12.31 2.37 -15.56
CA ALA A 17 11.64 1.08 -15.66
C ALA A 17 10.85 0.78 -14.39
N ARG A 18 11.41 1.03 -13.19
CA ARG A 18 10.67 0.89 -11.93
C ARG A 18 9.47 1.83 -11.85
N GLU A 19 9.57 3.07 -12.32
CA GLU A 19 8.42 3.98 -12.40
C GLU A 19 7.29 3.38 -13.25
N LYS A 20 7.63 2.82 -14.43
CA LYS A 20 6.66 2.15 -15.31
C LYS A 20 6.04 0.92 -14.67
N ILE A 21 6.85 0.10 -13.98
CA ILE A 21 6.37 -1.08 -13.25
C ILE A 21 5.42 -0.65 -12.13
N LEU A 22 5.78 0.38 -11.35
CA LEU A 22 4.95 0.93 -10.28
C LEU A 22 3.59 1.36 -10.84
N ARG A 23 3.57 2.17 -11.91
CA ARG A 23 2.32 2.60 -12.56
C ARG A 23 1.45 1.43 -13.01
N ALA A 24 2.07 0.39 -13.58
CA ALA A 24 1.35 -0.80 -14.01
C ALA A 24 0.77 -1.59 -12.83
N MET A 25 1.54 -1.76 -11.75
CA MET A 25 1.13 -2.52 -10.57
C MET A 25 0.05 -1.80 -9.75
N THR A 26 0.03 -0.47 -9.76
CA THR A 26 -0.96 0.34 -9.04
C THR A 26 -2.14 0.77 -9.91
N ALA A 27 -2.26 0.29 -11.16
CA ALA A 27 -3.29 0.74 -12.10
C ALA A 27 -4.72 0.48 -11.61
N SER A 28 -4.92 -0.52 -10.76
CA SER A 28 -6.22 -0.85 -10.15
C SER A 28 -6.45 -0.17 -8.79
N MET A 29 -5.51 0.64 -8.31
CA MET A 29 -5.59 1.30 -7.00
C MET A 29 -6.12 2.72 -7.16
N ARG A 30 -7.00 3.14 -6.24
CA ARG A 30 -7.38 4.55 -6.08
C ARG A 30 -6.24 5.27 -5.37
N LEU A 31 -5.38 5.94 -6.12
CA LEU A 31 -4.28 6.72 -5.57
C LEU A 31 -4.71 8.18 -5.33
N SER A 32 -4.09 8.82 -4.34
CA SER A 32 -4.24 10.26 -4.14
C SER A 32 -3.76 11.05 -5.36
N GLY A 33 -4.37 12.20 -5.65
CA GLY A 33 -4.06 13.01 -6.83
C GLY A 33 -2.65 13.59 -6.87
N ASP A 34 -1.98 13.64 -5.72
CA ASP A 34 -0.60 14.11 -5.52
C ASP A 34 0.44 12.96 -5.53
N PHE A 35 0.07 11.77 -6.00
CA PHE A 35 0.96 10.60 -5.99
C PHE A 35 2.15 10.73 -6.95
N ASP A 36 3.36 10.79 -6.39
CA ASP A 36 4.61 10.93 -7.16
C ASP A 36 5.31 9.58 -7.38
N PHE A 37 5.07 9.00 -8.56
CA PHE A 37 5.72 7.77 -9.01
C PHE A 37 7.25 7.89 -9.17
N LYS A 38 7.75 9.06 -9.55
CA LYS A 38 9.20 9.28 -9.74
C LYS A 38 9.91 9.25 -8.40
N LEU A 39 9.34 9.91 -7.40
CA LEU A 39 9.85 9.86 -6.04
C LEU A 39 9.85 8.42 -5.49
N LEU A 40 8.78 7.67 -5.73
CA LEU A 40 8.70 6.27 -5.28
C LEU A 40 9.74 5.37 -5.97
N ALA A 41 9.96 5.53 -7.27
CA ALA A 41 10.97 4.79 -8.03
C ALA A 41 12.41 5.08 -7.54
N LYS A 42 12.69 6.32 -7.11
CA LYS A 42 13.95 6.72 -6.47
C LYS A 42 14.15 6.07 -5.11
N LYS A 43 13.07 5.83 -4.36
CA LYS A 43 13.10 5.24 -3.02
C LYS A 43 13.14 3.71 -3.00
N THR A 44 13.09 3.07 -4.17
CA THR A 44 13.04 1.60 -4.32
C THR A 44 14.23 1.06 -5.15
N PRO A 45 15.49 1.46 -4.88
CA PRO A 45 16.63 0.93 -5.63
C PRO A 45 16.75 -0.58 -5.41
N GLY A 46 17.07 -1.32 -6.47
CA GLY A 46 17.22 -2.78 -6.42
C GLY A 46 15.91 -3.57 -6.59
N PHE A 47 14.75 -2.92 -6.45
CA PHE A 47 13.46 -3.59 -6.51
C PHE A 47 13.19 -4.15 -7.91
N VAL A 48 12.80 -5.41 -7.97
CA VAL A 48 12.29 -6.09 -9.16
C VAL A 48 10.76 -6.12 -9.16
N GLY A 49 10.16 -6.69 -10.21
CA GLY A 49 8.69 -6.71 -10.35
C GLY A 49 7.96 -7.43 -9.21
N ALA A 50 8.59 -8.40 -8.55
CA ALA A 50 8.03 -9.07 -7.38
C ALA A 50 7.97 -8.13 -6.18
N ASP A 51 9.05 -7.41 -5.90
CA ASP A 51 9.14 -6.50 -4.75
C ASP A 51 8.20 -5.32 -4.92
N VAL A 52 8.09 -4.76 -6.13
CA VAL A 52 7.13 -3.70 -6.43
C VAL A 52 5.69 -4.16 -6.22
N ARG A 53 5.38 -5.42 -6.56
CA ARG A 53 4.06 -6.00 -6.30
C ARG A 53 3.81 -6.17 -4.80
N SER A 54 4.79 -6.68 -4.06
CA SER A 54 4.71 -6.80 -2.59
C SER A 54 4.53 -5.44 -1.93
N LEU A 55 5.28 -4.42 -2.39
CA LEU A 55 5.17 -3.04 -1.91
C LEU A 55 3.76 -2.48 -2.14
N SER A 56 3.20 -2.68 -3.33
CA SER A 56 1.84 -2.22 -3.66
C SER A 56 0.79 -2.88 -2.77
N ARG A 57 0.96 -4.17 -2.45
CA ARG A 57 0.09 -4.91 -1.54
C ARG A 57 0.19 -4.38 -0.11
N GLU A 58 1.39 -4.22 0.42
CA GLU A 58 1.60 -3.73 1.78
C GLU A 58 1.06 -2.31 1.96
N ALA A 59 1.31 -1.42 0.98
CA ALA A 59 0.74 -0.08 0.97
C ALA A 59 -0.79 -0.09 0.98
N ALA A 60 -1.42 -1.01 0.22
CA ALA A 60 -2.87 -1.17 0.23
C ALA A 60 -3.40 -1.60 1.61
N VAL A 61 -2.73 -2.54 2.29
CA VAL A 61 -3.12 -2.99 3.64
C VAL A 61 -2.99 -1.86 4.64
N LEU A 62 -1.90 -1.07 4.58
CA LEU A 62 -1.73 0.10 5.45
C LEU A 62 -2.82 1.14 5.23
N ALA A 63 -3.16 1.43 3.98
CA ALA A 63 -4.24 2.35 3.65
C ALA A 63 -5.58 1.85 4.20
N ILE A 64 -5.91 0.57 3.99
CA ILE A 64 -7.13 -0.05 4.53
C ILE A 64 -7.18 0.09 6.05
N ASN A 65 -6.11 -0.24 6.76
CA ASN A 65 -6.07 -0.15 8.22
C ASN A 65 -6.23 1.29 8.73
N ARG A 66 -5.65 2.28 8.02
CA ARG A 66 -5.84 3.70 8.33
C ARG A 66 -7.30 4.11 8.15
N ILE A 67 -7.87 3.78 7.00
CA ILE A 67 -9.26 4.07 6.63
C ILE A 67 -10.24 3.51 7.66
N PHE A 68 -10.11 2.24 8.03
CA PHE A 68 -10.99 1.61 9.01
C PHE A 68 -10.89 2.31 10.37
N ARG A 69 -9.68 2.72 10.78
CA ARG A 69 -9.49 3.49 12.01
C ARG A 69 -10.20 4.83 11.96
N ASP A 70 -10.06 5.58 10.88
CA ASP A 70 -10.68 6.90 10.72
C ASP A 70 -12.22 6.80 10.75
N VAL A 71 -12.79 5.82 10.04
CA VAL A 71 -14.25 5.57 10.02
C VAL A 71 -14.78 5.12 11.40
N LEU A 72 -14.03 4.29 12.12
CA LEU A 72 -14.41 3.87 13.49
C LEU A 72 -14.39 5.05 14.47
N VAL A 73 -13.46 5.99 14.30
CA VAL A 73 -13.38 7.20 15.14
C VAL A 73 -14.57 8.13 14.86
N GLU A 74 -14.98 8.30 13.61
CA GLU A 74 -16.16 9.12 13.26
C GLU A 74 -17.48 8.55 13.83
N GLN A 75 -17.58 7.22 14.01
CA GLN A 75 -18.74 6.58 14.66
C GLN A 75 -18.68 6.63 16.20
N GLY A 76 -17.52 7.00 16.77
CA GLY A 76 -17.22 6.94 18.20
C GLY A 76 -17.35 8.26 18.96
N GLU A 77 -17.70 9.38 18.32
CA GLU A 77 -17.90 10.67 18.99
C GLU A 77 -19.25 10.74 19.77
N SER A 78 -19.44 9.80 20.69
CA SER A 78 -20.23 10.00 21.91
C SER A 78 -19.72 9.10 23.03
N LYS A 79 -18.59 9.46 23.65
CA LYS A 79 -18.42 9.67 25.11
C LYS A 79 -16.96 9.97 25.48
N GLU A 80 -16.83 10.91 26.43
CA GLU A 80 -15.63 11.53 26.99
C GLU A 80 -14.67 10.59 27.76
N ASN A 81 -13.40 11.03 27.83
CA ASN A 81 -12.34 10.83 28.84
C ASN A 81 -11.80 9.41 29.08
N ASP A 82 -10.50 9.17 28.84
CA ASP A 82 -9.50 8.77 29.86
C ASP A 82 -8.07 8.61 29.26
N ASP A 83 -7.09 8.78 30.13
CA ASP A 83 -5.65 8.94 30.01
C ASP A 83 -4.84 7.72 29.48
N GLY A 84 -3.66 7.96 28.89
CA GLY A 84 -2.55 6.97 28.83
C GLY A 84 -2.18 6.31 27.49
N PRO A 85 -0.90 5.95 27.26
CA PRO A 85 -0.39 5.48 25.97
C PRO A 85 -0.59 3.95 25.82
N THR A 86 -1.59 3.54 25.05
CA THR A 86 -1.91 2.11 24.92
C THR A 86 -1.20 1.50 23.72
N LYS A 87 -0.31 0.55 24.02
CA LYS A 87 0.22 -0.49 23.13
C LYS A 87 -0.87 -0.95 22.15
N VAL A 88 -0.57 -0.86 20.87
CA VAL A 88 -1.34 -1.52 19.79
C VAL A 88 -1.16 -3.03 19.91
N GLU A 89 -2.00 -3.66 20.72
CA GLU A 89 -2.27 -5.09 20.66
C GLU A 89 -3.27 -5.35 19.52
N SER A 90 -2.95 -6.36 18.71
CA SER A 90 -3.76 -6.84 17.59
C SER A 90 -5.16 -7.25 18.07
N GLY A 91 -6.10 -6.31 18.06
CA GLY A 91 -7.50 -6.57 18.37
C GLY A 91 -8.15 -7.42 17.28
N GLU A 92 -8.60 -8.61 17.66
CA GLU A 92 -9.42 -9.49 16.82
C GLU A 92 -10.71 -8.77 16.42
N ILE A 93 -10.84 -8.48 15.12
CA ILE A 93 -12.03 -7.90 14.52
C ILE A 93 -13.13 -8.97 14.42
N ASN A 94 -14.13 -8.88 15.29
CA ASN A 94 -15.36 -9.68 15.20
C ASN A 94 -16.13 -9.32 13.93
N SER A 95 -16.11 -10.21 12.94
CA SER A 95 -16.67 -10.02 11.59
C SER A 95 -18.20 -10.02 11.51
N SER A 96 -18.92 -10.05 12.64
CA SER A 96 -20.37 -10.31 12.68
C SER A 96 -21.26 -9.06 12.61
N SER A 97 -20.70 -7.84 12.65
CA SER A 97 -21.49 -6.61 12.61
C SER A 97 -20.88 -5.47 11.78
N VAL A 98 -20.09 -5.80 10.75
CA VAL A 98 -19.58 -4.77 9.83
C VAL A 98 -20.62 -4.54 8.74
N THR A 99 -21.37 -3.45 8.84
CA THR A 99 -22.16 -2.96 7.70
C THR A 99 -21.21 -2.60 6.56
N PRO A 100 -21.46 -3.09 5.33
CA PRO A 100 -20.66 -2.71 4.17
C PRO A 100 -20.71 -1.20 3.96
N LEU A 101 -19.55 -0.57 3.74
CA LEU A 101 -19.47 0.86 3.44
C LEU A 101 -20.25 1.15 2.15
N THR A 102 -21.03 2.23 2.15
CA THR A 102 -21.73 2.68 0.95
C THR A 102 -20.73 3.26 -0.07
N PRO A 103 -21.04 3.28 -1.38
CA PRO A 103 -20.16 3.84 -2.39
C PRO A 103 -19.69 5.26 -2.10
N ASP A 104 -20.57 6.10 -1.54
CA ASP A 104 -20.26 7.50 -1.18
C ASP A 104 -19.24 7.58 -0.03
N GLN A 105 -19.28 6.63 0.91
CA GLN A 105 -18.31 6.52 2.00
C GLN A 105 -16.96 5.96 1.52
N LEU A 106 -16.94 5.28 0.37
CA LEU A 106 -15.74 4.78 -0.27
C LEU A 106 -15.07 5.82 -1.20
N GLU A 107 -15.81 6.83 -1.66
CA GLU A 107 -15.27 7.87 -2.54
C GLU A 107 -14.09 8.68 -1.97
N PRO A 108 -14.08 9.11 -0.70
CA PRO A 108 -12.96 9.87 -0.15
C PRO A 108 -11.73 9.00 0.14
N LEU A 109 -11.81 7.68 -0.06
CA LEU A 109 -10.78 6.76 0.38
C LEU A 109 -9.77 6.49 -0.74
N PHE A 110 -8.54 6.91 -0.49
CA PHE A 110 -7.42 6.76 -1.42
C PHE A 110 -6.19 6.19 -0.72
N VAL A 111 -5.38 5.46 -1.45
CA VAL A 111 -4.02 5.09 -1.05
C VAL A 111 -3.12 6.30 -1.28
N THR A 112 -2.38 6.68 -0.25
CA THR A 112 -1.54 7.88 -0.23
C THR A 112 -0.08 7.53 -0.43
N MET A 113 0.74 8.54 -0.71
CA MET A 113 2.19 8.36 -0.81
C MET A 113 2.80 7.88 0.52
N ASP A 114 2.27 8.31 1.66
CA ASP A 114 2.75 7.91 2.99
C ASP A 114 2.57 6.40 3.24
N ASP A 115 1.48 5.80 2.75
CA ASP A 115 1.26 4.35 2.86
C ASP A 115 2.37 3.56 2.15
N PHE A 116 2.78 4.02 0.96
CA PHE A 116 3.89 3.42 0.23
C PHE A 116 5.22 3.63 0.94
N LEU A 117 5.50 4.83 1.43
CA LEU A 117 6.75 5.11 2.12
C LEU A 117 6.89 4.29 3.41
N ARG A 118 5.80 4.08 4.16
CA ARG A 118 5.77 3.21 5.34
C ARG A 118 5.90 1.73 4.99
N ALA A 119 5.48 1.32 3.79
CA ALA A 119 5.58 -0.06 3.33
C ALA A 119 6.99 -0.45 2.83
N ILE A 120 7.83 0.51 2.41
CA ILE A 120 9.18 0.22 1.87
C ILE A 120 10.02 -0.67 2.79
N PRO A 121 10.15 -0.39 4.12
CA PRO A 121 10.98 -1.21 5.00
C PRO A 121 10.48 -2.64 5.19
N ALA A 122 9.20 -2.90 4.90
CA ALA A 122 8.60 -4.23 5.02
C ALA A 122 8.92 -5.14 3.82
N VAL A 123 9.45 -4.59 2.72
CA VAL A 123 9.75 -5.32 1.50
C VAL A 123 11.26 -5.38 1.29
N GLN A 124 11.78 -6.59 1.13
CA GLN A 124 13.19 -6.83 0.82
C GLN A 124 13.37 -6.95 -0.70
N PRO A 125 14.31 -6.22 -1.32
CA PRO A 125 14.71 -6.41 -2.71
C PRO A 125 15.59 -7.66 -2.94
#